data_AF-A0A7D5MI03-F1
#
_entry.id   AF-A0A7D5MI03-F1
#
_cell.length_a   1.000
_cell.length_b   1.000
_cell.length_c   1.000
_cell.angle_alpha   90.00
_cell.angle_beta   90.00
_cell.angle_gamma   90.00
#
_symmetry.space_group_name_H-M   'P 1'
#
loop_
_entity.id
_entity.type
_entity.pdbx_description
1 polymer ?
#
loop_
_entity_poly.entity_id
_entity_poly.type
_entity_poly.pdbx_seq_one_letter_code
_entity_poly.pdbx_strand_id
1 'polypeptide(L)'
;MKRFNGAISSFVLLMFLCLCGTQGYAQTIIFNNPGSVAIPDNAYNGTLASMANLPLSVSGVPNNGTAVVTISVRIGHTWAGDLTAKLVAPDGKVLALMSRPGYIESADDGNGCCGSLSDFLIANTITFDDAASTPSENIGASNPIPTGSWQPSAGAISVPPAYATFSALVTDLGLTTLMEPGHFI
;
A
#
# COMPACT_ATOMS: atom_id res chain seq x y z
N MET A 1 -5.28 60.29 36.65
CA MET A 1 -5.05 58.86 36.34
C MET A 1 -4.85 58.81 34.81
N LYS A 2 -3.65 58.84 34.18
CA LYS A 2 -2.46 57.94 34.16
C LYS A 2 -2.93 56.49 33.94
N ARG A 3 -2.62 55.70 32.87
CA ARG A 3 -1.45 55.58 31.95
C ARG A 3 -1.84 54.77 30.65
N PHE A 4 -1.43 55.18 29.45
CA PHE A 4 -0.38 54.69 28.50
C PHE A 4 -0.72 53.56 27.48
N ASN A 5 -0.50 53.88 26.20
CA ASN A 5 -0.61 53.08 24.97
C ASN A 5 0.57 52.09 24.78
N GLY A 6 0.30 50.99 24.06
CA GLY A 6 1.14 50.26 23.07
C GLY A 6 2.57 49.78 23.42
N ALA A 7 2.85 48.47 23.27
CA ALA A 7 4.21 47.92 23.18
C ALA A 7 4.26 46.42 22.71
N ILE A 8 4.91 46.20 21.55
CA ILE A 8 5.96 45.21 21.16
C ILE A 8 5.88 43.72 21.64
N SER A 9 5.89 42.75 20.71
CA SER A 9 7.05 41.98 20.19
C SER A 9 7.57 40.86 21.12
N SER A 10 7.59 39.64 20.56
CA SER A 10 8.28 38.39 20.94
C SER A 10 9.32 38.43 22.08
N PHE A 11 9.21 37.51 23.06
CA PHE A 11 10.26 36.59 23.58
C PHE A 11 9.83 36.02 24.97
N VAL A 12 9.44 34.74 25.04
CA VAL A 12 9.59 33.94 26.28
C VAL A 12 10.32 32.66 25.89
N LEU A 13 11.62 32.68 26.14
CA LEU A 13 12.47 31.50 26.27
C LEU A 13 12.00 30.73 27.51
N LEU A 14 11.17 29.70 27.31
CA LEU A 14 11.00 28.65 28.30
C LEU A 14 11.95 27.50 27.92
N MET A 15 13.22 27.64 28.30
CA MET A 15 14.17 26.53 28.29
C MET A 15 13.87 25.60 29.47
N PHE A 16 12.87 24.74 29.29
CA PHE A 16 12.81 23.47 30.01
C PHE A 16 13.64 22.48 29.18
N LEU A 17 14.91 22.29 29.56
CA LEU A 17 15.64 21.08 29.19
C LEU A 17 15.01 19.93 29.99
N CYS A 18 13.95 19.35 29.43
CA CYS A 18 13.67 17.93 29.61
C CYS A 18 14.17 17.23 28.35
N LEU A 19 15.40 16.70 28.41
CA LEU A 19 15.79 15.61 27.50
C LEU A 19 14.85 14.44 27.78
N CYS A 20 13.93 14.15 26.87
CA CYS A 20 13.76 12.84 26.22
C CYS A 20 12.36 12.76 25.58
N GLY A 21 12.35 12.36 24.31
CA GLY A 21 11.13 12.15 23.53
C GLY A 21 11.11 13.00 22.28
N THR A 22 11.83 12.56 21.25
CA THR A 22 11.36 12.77 19.87
C THR A 22 10.02 12.06 19.75
N GLN A 23 8.93 12.72 20.15
CA GLN A 23 7.59 12.21 19.90
C GLN A 23 7.35 12.34 18.40
N GLY A 24 7.58 11.26 17.66
CA GLY A 24 7.25 11.18 16.26
C GLY A 24 5.75 11.34 16.11
N TYR A 25 5.29 12.47 15.58
CA TYR A 25 3.91 12.60 15.14
C TYR A 25 3.69 11.63 13.98
N ALA A 26 2.56 10.92 13.98
CA ALA A 26 2.14 10.16 12.81
C ALA A 26 2.01 11.11 11.62
N GLN A 27 2.83 10.89 10.59
CA GLN A 27 2.78 11.65 9.35
C GLN A 27 2.05 10.83 8.29
N THR A 28 1.04 11.42 7.65
CA THR A 28 0.44 10.85 6.44
C THR A 28 1.11 11.49 5.22
N ILE A 29 1.72 10.67 4.36
CA ILE A 29 2.29 11.10 3.09
C ILE A 29 1.51 10.41 1.98
N ILE A 30 1.03 11.19 1.00
CA ILE A 30 0.22 10.68 -0.11
C ILE A 30 1.00 10.88 -1.40
N PHE A 31 1.23 9.78 -2.11
CA PHE A 31 1.78 9.77 -3.46
C PHE A 31 0.65 9.45 -4.43
N ASN A 32 0.57 10.20 -5.53
CA ASN A 32 -0.46 10.00 -6.55
C ASN A 32 0.19 9.84 -7.92
N ASN A 33 -0.29 8.88 -8.70
CA ASN A 33 -0.05 8.82 -10.13
C ASN A 33 -1.43 8.92 -10.83
N PRO A 34 -1.73 10.02 -11.55
CA PRO A 34 -3.00 10.17 -12.26
C PRO A 34 -3.04 9.41 -13.61
N GLY A 35 -1.94 8.78 -14.01
CA GLY A 35 -1.86 7.99 -15.24
C GLY A 35 -2.70 6.72 -15.19
N SER A 36 -2.89 6.13 -16.37
CA SER A 36 -3.54 4.84 -16.54
C SER A 36 -2.69 3.95 -17.44
N VAL A 37 -2.88 2.64 -17.29
CA VAL A 37 -2.25 1.64 -18.14
C VAL A 37 -3.30 0.62 -18.57
N ALA A 38 -3.23 0.19 -19.82
CA ALA A 38 -4.11 -0.87 -20.31
C ALA A 38 -3.72 -2.21 -19.67
N ILE A 39 -4.73 -2.98 -19.27
CA ILE A 39 -4.54 -4.34 -18.76
C ILE A 39 -4.30 -5.26 -19.98
N PRO A 40 -3.17 -5.97 -20.07
CA PRO A 40 -2.91 -6.89 -21.17
C PRO A 40 -3.89 -8.07 -21.12
N ASP A 41 -4.53 -8.36 -22.25
CA ASP A 41 -5.48 -9.47 -22.38
C ASP A 41 -4.74 -10.81 -22.50
N ASN A 42 -5.13 -11.78 -21.67
CA ASN A 42 -4.64 -13.16 -21.67
C ASN A 42 -3.11 -13.33 -21.76
N ALA A 43 -2.36 -12.36 -21.20
CA ALA A 43 -0.91 -12.32 -21.32
C ALA A 43 -0.19 -12.82 -20.07
N TYR A 44 -0.86 -12.81 -18.92
CA TYR A 44 -0.24 -13.12 -17.65
C TYR A 44 0.22 -14.58 -17.62
N ASN A 45 1.50 -14.79 -17.30
CA ASN A 45 2.14 -16.10 -17.30
C ASN A 45 2.94 -16.37 -16.00
N GLY A 46 2.58 -15.69 -14.91
CA GLY A 46 3.30 -15.73 -13.62
C GLY A 46 4.45 -14.74 -13.50
N THR A 47 4.91 -14.15 -14.60
CA THR A 47 6.08 -13.25 -14.58
C THR A 47 5.70 -11.77 -14.58
N LEU A 48 6.49 -10.94 -13.88
CA LEU A 48 6.30 -9.48 -13.89
C LEU A 48 6.41 -8.88 -15.30
N ALA A 49 7.23 -9.47 -16.17
CA ALA A 49 7.41 -9.01 -17.55
C ALA A 49 6.15 -9.15 -18.42
N SER A 50 5.23 -10.04 -18.03
CA SER A 50 3.93 -10.20 -18.70
C SER A 50 2.85 -9.21 -18.23
N MET A 51 3.12 -8.44 -17.16
CA MET A 51 2.17 -7.50 -16.58
C MET A 51 2.35 -6.09 -17.14
N ALA A 52 1.26 -5.33 -17.19
CA ALA A 52 1.35 -3.88 -17.31
C ALA A 52 1.94 -3.28 -16.03
N ASN A 53 2.78 -2.25 -16.20
CA ASN A 53 3.37 -1.50 -15.08
C ASN A 53 2.82 -0.08 -15.04
N LEU A 54 2.50 0.39 -13.84
CA LEU A 54 2.12 1.78 -13.58
C LEU A 54 3.07 2.34 -12.51
N PRO A 55 4.16 3.02 -12.90
CA PRO A 55 5.17 3.47 -11.94
C PRO A 55 4.64 4.59 -11.06
N LEU A 56 4.98 4.57 -9.77
CA LEU A 56 4.67 5.63 -8.83
C LEU A 56 5.97 6.18 -8.24
N SER A 57 6.24 7.46 -8.45
CA SER A 57 7.41 8.12 -7.86
C SER A 57 7.18 8.35 -6.37
N VAL A 58 7.93 7.64 -5.53
CA VAL A 58 7.90 7.73 -4.07
C VAL A 58 9.23 8.29 -3.59
N SER A 59 9.19 9.36 -2.79
CA SER A 59 10.40 10.00 -2.24
C SER A 59 10.07 10.76 -0.96
N GLY A 60 11.07 11.01 -0.11
CA GLY A 60 10.89 11.81 1.10
C GLY A 60 10.07 11.10 2.19
N VAL A 61 10.01 9.77 2.16
CA VAL A 61 9.46 8.96 3.26
C VAL A 61 10.52 8.92 4.37
N PRO A 62 10.25 9.48 5.57
CA PRO A 62 11.19 9.41 6.68
C PRO A 62 11.41 7.96 7.12
N ASN A 63 12.62 7.63 7.55
CA ASN A 63 13.01 6.29 8.00
C ASN A 63 13.05 6.13 9.53
N ASN A 64 12.43 7.06 10.26
CA ASN A 64 12.55 7.19 11.72
C ASN A 64 11.25 6.81 12.46
N GLY A 65 10.59 5.73 12.06
CA GLY A 65 9.36 5.24 12.68
C GLY A 65 8.81 4.00 11.99
N THR A 66 7.71 3.45 12.51
CA THR A 66 6.96 2.38 11.83
C THR A 66 6.13 2.98 10.71
N ALA A 67 6.29 2.49 9.49
CA ALA A 67 5.41 2.86 8.38
C ALA A 67 4.19 1.92 8.28
N VAL A 68 3.01 2.51 8.06
CA VAL A 68 1.81 1.80 7.61
C VAL A 68 1.58 2.18 6.15
N VAL A 69 1.44 1.20 5.28
CA VAL A 69 1.28 1.41 3.84
C VAL A 69 -0.11 0.93 3.43
N THR A 70 -0.80 1.76 2.66
CA THR A 70 -2.01 1.40 1.94
C THR A 70 -1.83 1.73 0.47
N ILE A 71 -2.45 0.94 -0.40
CA ILE A 71 -2.43 1.18 -1.85
C ILE A 71 -3.87 1.28 -2.33
N SER A 72 -4.23 2.43 -2.91
CA SER A 72 -5.53 2.63 -3.52
C SER A 72 -5.40 2.67 -5.03
N VAL A 73 -6.21 1.88 -5.72
CA VAL A 73 -6.27 1.81 -7.18
C VAL A 73 -7.70 1.95 -7.68
N ARG A 74 -7.85 2.43 -8.91
CA ARG A 74 -9.12 2.44 -9.64
C ARG A 74 -8.95 1.54 -10.85
N ILE A 75 -9.80 0.53 -10.95
CA ILE A 75 -9.71 -0.51 -11.96
C ILE A 75 -11.00 -0.48 -12.78
N GLY A 76 -10.90 -0.52 -14.09
CA GLY A 76 -12.02 -0.76 -15.00
C GLY A 76 -11.80 -2.09 -15.71
N HIS A 77 -12.52 -3.13 -15.33
CA HIS A 77 -12.41 -4.45 -15.95
C HIS A 77 -13.66 -5.27 -15.67
N THR A 78 -14.14 -5.99 -16.67
CA THR A 78 -15.20 -6.99 -16.49
C THR A 78 -14.58 -8.24 -15.89
N TRP A 79 -15.20 -8.77 -14.83
CA TRP A 79 -14.74 -9.95 -14.09
C TRP A 79 -13.42 -9.75 -13.34
N ALA A 80 -13.51 -9.57 -12.03
CA ALA A 80 -12.36 -9.46 -11.15
C ALA A 80 -11.47 -10.71 -11.15
N GLY A 81 -12.05 -11.89 -11.36
CA GLY A 81 -11.36 -13.18 -11.37
C GLY A 81 -10.30 -13.37 -12.45
N ASP A 82 -10.25 -12.48 -13.43
CA ASP A 82 -9.25 -12.51 -14.51
C ASP A 82 -8.00 -11.71 -14.15
N LEU A 83 -8.04 -10.92 -13.07
CA LEU A 83 -6.98 -9.98 -12.73
C LEU A 83 -6.02 -10.52 -11.67
N THR A 84 -4.74 -10.21 -11.87
CA THR A 84 -3.69 -10.35 -10.87
C THR A 84 -2.99 -9.00 -10.70
N ALA A 85 -2.72 -8.60 -9.46
CA ALA A 85 -2.08 -7.33 -9.13
C ALA A 85 -0.94 -7.54 -8.12
N LYS A 86 0.24 -6.98 -8.44
CA LYS A 86 1.45 -7.04 -7.62
C LYS A 86 1.98 -5.62 -7.36
N LEU A 87 2.43 -5.35 -6.14
CA LEU A 87 3.22 -4.17 -5.80
C LEU A 87 4.71 -4.54 -5.89
N VAL A 88 5.48 -3.74 -6.63
CA VAL A 88 6.95 -3.85 -6.69
C VAL A 88 7.55 -2.65 -5.95
N ALA A 89 8.33 -2.93 -4.90
CA ALA A 89 9.06 -1.93 -4.14
C ALA A 89 10.29 -1.42 -4.91
N PRO A 90 10.86 -0.26 -4.54
CA PRO A 90 12.02 0.32 -5.23
C PRO A 90 13.26 -0.58 -5.32
N ASP A 91 13.43 -1.52 -4.38
CA ASP A 91 14.54 -2.48 -4.37
C ASP A 91 14.20 -3.81 -5.08
N GLY A 92 13.06 -3.87 -5.79
CA GLY A 92 12.62 -5.01 -6.58
C GLY A 92 11.82 -6.06 -5.79
N LYS A 93 11.62 -5.89 -4.48
CA LYS A 93 10.76 -6.78 -3.68
C LYS A 93 9.31 -6.71 -4.14
N VAL A 94 8.63 -7.85 -4.09
CA VAL A 94 7.28 -8.00 -4.63
C VAL A 94 6.32 -8.48 -3.56
N LEU A 95 5.18 -7.79 -3.46
CA LEU A 95 4.04 -8.15 -2.65
C LEU A 95 2.84 -8.39 -3.56
N ALA A 96 2.12 -9.49 -3.35
CA ALA A 96 0.85 -9.73 -4.04
C ALA A 96 -0.26 -8.92 -3.37
N LEU A 97 -0.96 -8.11 -4.15
CA LEU A 97 -2.15 -7.39 -3.68
C LEU A 97 -3.39 -8.27 -3.82
N MET A 98 -3.49 -8.96 -4.95
CA MET A 98 -4.65 -9.74 -5.34
C MET A 98 -4.25 -10.74 -6.42
N SER A 99 -4.76 -11.97 -6.32
CA SER A 99 -4.63 -12.98 -7.36
C SER A 99 -6.01 -13.55 -7.65
N ARG A 100 -6.50 -13.36 -8.88
CA ARG A 100 -7.74 -13.99 -9.40
C ARG A 100 -8.86 -14.22 -8.36
N PRO A 101 -9.42 -13.15 -7.76
CA PRO A 101 -10.42 -13.27 -6.70
C PRO A 101 -11.53 -14.24 -7.04
N GLY A 102 -11.97 -15.03 -6.06
CA GLY A 102 -13.01 -16.04 -6.22
C GLY A 102 -12.54 -17.33 -6.87
N TYR A 103 -11.26 -17.43 -7.27
CA TYR A 103 -10.68 -18.66 -7.80
C TYR A 103 -9.68 -19.26 -6.81
N ILE A 104 -9.79 -20.56 -6.55
CA ILE A 104 -8.76 -21.30 -5.82
C ILE A 104 -7.70 -21.71 -6.84
N GLU A 105 -6.68 -20.88 -7.00
CA GLU A 105 -5.59 -21.12 -7.92
C GLU A 105 -4.70 -22.28 -7.46
N SER A 106 -4.25 -23.09 -8.42
CA SER A 106 -3.26 -24.14 -8.17
C SER A 106 -1.83 -23.70 -8.48
N ALA A 107 -1.66 -22.66 -9.30
CA ALA A 107 -0.39 -22.09 -9.70
C ALA A 107 -0.56 -20.61 -10.10
N ASP A 108 0.51 -19.84 -9.97
CA ASP A 108 0.61 -18.45 -10.46
C ASP A 108 1.10 -18.44 -11.91
N ASP A 109 0.22 -18.84 -12.83
CA ASP A 109 0.56 -18.99 -14.25
C ASP A 109 -0.47 -18.34 -15.20
N GLY A 110 -1.48 -17.66 -14.63
CA GLY A 110 -2.59 -17.07 -15.37
C GLY A 110 -3.56 -18.09 -15.98
N ASN A 111 -3.38 -19.39 -15.71
CA ASN A 111 -4.14 -20.45 -16.34
C ASN A 111 -5.31 -20.94 -15.47
N GLY A 112 -6.31 -21.55 -16.10
CA GLY A 112 -7.51 -22.04 -15.43
C GLY A 112 -8.71 -21.10 -15.58
N CYS A 113 -9.86 -21.59 -15.14
CA CYS A 113 -11.13 -20.87 -15.13
C CYS A 113 -11.77 -21.12 -13.76
N CYS A 114 -12.49 -20.21 -13.16
CA CYS A 114 -12.72 -18.79 -13.44
C CYS A 114 -12.87 -18.20 -12.04
N GLY A 115 -12.48 -16.95 -11.83
CA GLY A 115 -12.73 -16.31 -10.55
C GLY A 115 -14.10 -15.63 -10.51
N SER A 116 -14.18 -14.57 -9.73
CA SER A 116 -15.36 -13.73 -9.60
C SER A 116 -15.71 -13.08 -10.94
N LEU A 117 -17.00 -13.19 -11.29
CA LEU A 117 -17.60 -12.53 -12.45
C LEU A 117 -18.08 -11.11 -12.13
N SER A 118 -17.72 -10.56 -10.97
CA SER A 118 -18.12 -9.21 -10.57
C SER A 118 -17.21 -8.16 -11.20
N ASP A 119 -17.78 -7.01 -11.56
CA ASP A 119 -17.08 -6.00 -12.35
C ASP A 119 -16.38 -4.97 -11.46
N PHE A 120 -15.14 -4.63 -11.84
CA PHE A 120 -14.46 -3.44 -11.35
C PHE A 120 -14.87 -2.22 -12.17
N LEU A 121 -15.35 -1.18 -11.48
CA LEU A 121 -15.70 0.10 -12.10
C LEU A 121 -14.64 1.16 -11.78
N ILE A 122 -14.23 1.92 -12.80
CA ILE A 122 -13.22 2.97 -12.65
C ILE A 122 -13.62 4.07 -11.66
N ALA A 123 -14.92 4.22 -11.39
CA ALA A 123 -15.46 5.15 -10.40
C ALA A 123 -15.22 4.70 -8.95
N ASN A 124 -15.02 3.40 -8.73
CA ASN A 124 -14.84 2.82 -7.41
C ASN A 124 -13.36 2.74 -7.06
N THR A 125 -13.03 3.10 -5.82
CA THR A 125 -11.66 3.02 -5.31
C THR A 125 -11.48 1.72 -4.52
N ILE A 126 -10.52 0.92 -4.94
CA ILE A 126 -10.16 -0.34 -4.31
C ILE A 126 -8.90 -0.09 -3.50
N THR A 127 -9.02 -0.22 -2.17
CA THR A 127 -7.88 -0.02 -1.26
C THR A 127 -7.39 -1.36 -0.76
N PHE A 128 -6.08 -1.56 -0.83
CA PHE A 128 -5.37 -2.65 -0.18
C PHE A 128 -4.77 -2.14 1.12
N ASP A 129 -5.10 -2.80 2.22
CA ASP A 129 -4.72 -2.41 3.58
C ASP A 129 -4.60 -3.66 4.47
N ASP A 130 -3.49 -3.80 5.18
CA ASP A 130 -3.29 -4.91 6.14
C ASP A 130 -4.35 -4.94 7.26
N ALA A 131 -4.98 -3.79 7.57
CA ALA A 131 -6.01 -3.67 8.59
C ALA A 131 -7.43 -4.05 8.10
N ALA A 132 -7.61 -4.30 6.80
CA ALA A 132 -8.91 -4.70 6.26
C ALA A 132 -9.30 -6.11 6.73
N SER A 133 -10.60 -6.35 6.95
CA SER A 133 -11.09 -7.61 7.49
C SER A 133 -11.32 -8.70 6.44
N THR A 134 -11.39 -8.33 5.17
CA THR A 134 -11.72 -9.23 4.07
C THR A 134 -10.51 -9.39 3.14
N PRO A 135 -10.02 -10.63 2.91
CA PRO A 135 -8.97 -10.90 1.94
C PRO A 135 -9.38 -10.47 0.53
N SER A 136 -8.42 -10.04 -0.28
CA SER A 136 -8.66 -9.68 -1.68
C SER A 136 -9.12 -10.86 -2.54
N GLU A 137 -8.84 -12.10 -2.14
CA GLU A 137 -9.41 -13.32 -2.75
C GLU A 137 -10.94 -13.37 -2.71
N ASN A 138 -11.54 -12.69 -1.72
CA ASN A 138 -12.99 -12.66 -1.53
C ASN A 138 -13.63 -11.42 -2.18
N ILE A 139 -12.88 -10.67 -2.99
CA ILE A 139 -13.45 -9.62 -3.83
C ILE A 139 -14.51 -10.22 -4.75
N GLY A 140 -15.62 -9.50 -4.91
CA GLY A 140 -16.71 -9.90 -5.81
C GLY A 140 -17.94 -10.47 -5.13
N ALA A 141 -18.07 -10.34 -3.80
CA ALA A 141 -19.31 -10.61 -3.07
C ALA A 141 -20.52 -9.74 -3.48
N SER A 142 -20.29 -8.71 -4.30
CA SER A 142 -21.30 -7.84 -4.92
C SER A 142 -20.87 -7.47 -6.33
N ASN A 143 -21.84 -7.15 -7.19
CA ASN A 143 -21.61 -6.73 -8.58
C ASN A 143 -22.45 -5.48 -8.90
N PRO A 144 -21.84 -4.33 -9.27
CA PRO A 144 -20.40 -4.08 -9.37
C PRO A 144 -19.70 -4.11 -7.99
N ILE A 145 -18.39 -4.33 -8.00
CA ILE A 145 -17.56 -4.29 -6.79
C ILE A 145 -17.54 -2.84 -6.28
N PRO A 146 -17.99 -2.56 -5.04
CA PRO A 146 -18.08 -1.20 -4.51
C PRO A 146 -16.71 -0.64 -4.15
N THR A 147 -16.65 0.66 -3.84
CA THR A 147 -15.50 1.23 -3.14
C THR A 147 -15.34 0.55 -1.79
N GLY A 148 -14.13 0.13 -1.45
CA GLY A 148 -13.88 -0.65 -0.24
C GLY A 148 -12.41 -0.88 0.05
N SER A 149 -12.15 -1.62 1.13
CA SER A 149 -10.81 -2.00 1.55
C SER A 149 -10.70 -3.52 1.71
N TRP A 150 -9.62 -4.09 1.22
CA TRP A 150 -9.33 -5.52 1.28
C TRP A 150 -7.90 -5.77 1.74
N GLN A 151 -7.72 -6.86 2.49
CA GLN A 151 -6.41 -7.30 2.93
C GLN A 151 -5.68 -7.90 1.73
N PRO A 152 -4.40 -7.53 1.49
CA PRO A 152 -3.59 -8.21 0.49
C PRO A 152 -3.64 -9.73 0.69
N SER A 153 -3.75 -10.45 -0.42
CA SER A 153 -3.69 -11.91 -0.40
C SER A 153 -2.98 -12.38 -1.66
N ALA A 154 -2.22 -13.45 -1.47
CA ALA A 154 -1.30 -13.94 -2.47
C ALA A 154 -1.85 -15.09 -3.32
N GLY A 155 -3.06 -15.61 -3.08
CA GLY A 155 -3.58 -16.77 -3.82
C GLY A 155 -2.55 -17.89 -3.97
N ALA A 156 -2.26 -18.29 -5.21
CA ALA A 156 -1.18 -19.23 -5.55
C ALA A 156 0.17 -18.56 -5.87
N ILE A 157 0.25 -17.23 -5.80
CA ILE A 157 1.45 -16.44 -6.07
C ILE A 157 2.48 -16.71 -4.99
N SER A 158 3.49 -17.51 -5.33
CA SER A 158 4.50 -18.01 -4.40
C SER A 158 5.90 -17.49 -4.68
N VAL A 159 6.25 -17.21 -5.95
CA VAL A 159 7.55 -16.61 -6.32
C VAL A 159 7.47 -15.89 -7.69
N PRO A 160 7.78 -14.59 -7.78
CA PRO A 160 7.71 -13.61 -6.71
C PRO A 160 6.23 -13.24 -6.45
N PRO A 161 5.80 -13.43 -5.19
CA PRO A 161 6.02 -12.49 -4.10
C PRO A 161 6.65 -13.16 -2.88
N ALA A 162 7.44 -12.39 -2.12
CA ALA A 162 8.00 -12.88 -0.85
C ALA A 162 7.13 -12.50 0.37
N TYR A 163 6.13 -11.62 0.20
CA TYR A 163 5.37 -11.02 1.30
C TYR A 163 3.86 -11.15 1.11
N ALA A 164 3.18 -11.47 2.21
CA ALA A 164 1.72 -11.54 2.31
C ALA A 164 1.09 -10.26 2.89
N THR A 165 1.89 -9.35 3.47
CA THR A 165 1.41 -8.12 4.12
C THR A 165 2.35 -6.95 3.86
N PHE A 166 1.80 -5.74 3.85
CA PHE A 166 2.61 -4.52 3.73
C PHE A 166 3.58 -4.39 4.89
N SER A 167 3.16 -4.75 6.11
CA SER A 167 4.00 -4.72 7.31
C SER A 167 5.26 -5.59 7.14
N ALA A 168 5.15 -6.77 6.52
CA ALA A 168 6.30 -7.63 6.26
C ALA A 168 7.25 -7.01 5.22
N LEU A 169 6.70 -6.45 4.14
CA LEU A 169 7.49 -5.74 3.12
C LEU A 169 8.22 -4.53 3.72
N VAL A 170 7.51 -3.70 4.50
CA VAL A 170 8.06 -2.51 5.15
C VAL A 170 9.17 -2.86 6.14
N THR A 171 9.00 -3.95 6.90
CA THR A 171 10.03 -4.44 7.83
C THR A 171 11.31 -4.79 7.08
N ASP A 172 11.19 -5.50 5.96
CA ASP A 172 12.34 -5.92 5.16
C ASP A 172 12.97 -4.79 4.32
N LEU A 173 12.25 -3.69 4.11
CA LEU A 173 12.80 -2.45 3.55
C LEU A 173 13.58 -1.63 4.60
N GLY A 174 13.65 -2.08 5.86
CA GLY A 174 14.32 -1.35 6.93
C GLY A 174 13.57 -0.09 7.39
N LEU A 175 12.27 0.00 7.08
CA LEU A 175 11.40 1.12 7.44
C LEU A 175 10.74 0.93 8.81
N THR A 176 11.29 0.06 9.66
CA THR A 176 10.76 -0.24 11.01
C THR A 176 11.78 -0.12 12.14
N THR A 177 13.05 0.19 11.86
CA THR A 177 14.10 0.22 12.89
C THR A 177 14.07 1.51 13.72
N LEU A 178 13.24 1.50 14.76
CA LEU A 178 13.48 2.26 16.00
C LEU A 178 13.74 1.28 17.15
N MET A 179 14.94 0.68 17.19
CA MET A 179 15.69 0.21 18.38
C MET A 179 16.71 -0.86 17.96
N GLU A 180 17.97 -0.50 17.84
CA GLU A 180 19.04 -1.38 18.34
C GLU A 180 19.49 -0.79 19.68
N PRO A 181 19.25 -1.45 20.82
CA PRO A 181 19.80 -1.04 22.09
C PRO A 181 21.29 -1.41 22.11
N GLY A 182 22.15 -0.46 21.74
CA GLY A 182 23.55 -0.47 22.14
C GLY A 182 24.57 -0.48 21.00
N HIS A 183 25.02 0.72 20.63
CA HIS A 183 26.46 0.97 20.56
C HIS A 183 26.71 2.47 20.68
N PHE A 184 27.14 2.90 21.87
CA PHE A 184 27.98 4.08 22.00
C PHE A 184 29.41 3.63 21.66
N ILE A 185 29.96 4.17 20.58
CA ILE A 185 31.39 4.49 20.50
C ILE A 185 31.50 5.99 20.27
#